data_AF-H8GUW1-F1
#
_entry.id   AF-H8GUW1-F1
#
_cell.length_a   1.000
_cell.length_b   1.000
_cell.length_c   1.000
_cell.angle_alpha   90.00
_cell.angle_beta   90.00
_cell.angle_gamma   90.00
#
_symmetry.space_group_name_H-M   'P 1'
#
loop_
_entity.id
_entity.type
_entity.pdbx_description
1 polymer ?
#
loop_
_entity_poly.entity_id
_entity_poly.type
_entity_poly.pdbx_seq_one_letter_code
_entity_poly.pdbx_strand_id
1 'polypeptide(L)' 'MPGEQAQPARRIDRYTKPPRWFWQSAEEVEIWQLADGRQVRASRHSQAADWELRWR' A
#
# COMPACT_ATOMS: atom_id res chain seq x y z
N MET A 1 31.91 8.19 1.81
CA MET A 1 30.68 7.96 1.02
C MET A 1 29.51 8.04 1.97
N PRO A 2 28.55 8.95 1.78
CA PRO A 2 27.41 9.06 2.69
C PRO A 2 26.62 7.75 2.61
N GLY A 3 26.39 7.14 3.77
CA GLY A 3 25.68 5.87 3.90
C GLY A 3 24.33 5.97 3.23
N GLU A 4 24.15 5.15 2.21
CA GLU A 4 22.88 4.88 1.56
C GLU A 4 21.96 4.35 2.67
N GLN A 5 21.15 5.24 3.25
CA GLN A 5 20.11 4.85 4.18
C GLN A 5 19.17 3.95 3.39
N ALA A 6 19.36 2.63 3.55
CA ALA A 6 18.46 1.64 3.01
C ALA A 6 17.06 2.04 3.49
N GLN A 7 16.23 2.51 2.55
CA GLN A 7 14.89 2.97 2.89
C GLN A 7 14.19 1.78 3.57
N PRO A 8 13.69 1.95 4.81
CA PRO A 8 13.18 0.82 5.60
C PRO A 8 12.01 0.12 4.91
N ALA A 9 11.32 0.84 4.01
CA ALA A 9 10.31 0.32 3.12
C ALA A 9 10.37 1.04 1.76
N ARG A 10 10.11 0.31 0.68
CA ARG A 10 9.89 0.87 -0.67
C ARG A 10 8.53 0.44 -1.22
N ARG A 11 7.82 1.35 -1.89
CA ARG A 11 6.58 0.99 -2.60
C ARG A 11 6.95 0.28 -3.90
N ILE A 12 6.47 -0.95 -4.07
CA ILE A 12 6.76 -1.79 -5.24
C ILE A 12 5.59 -1.87 -6.22
N ASP A 13 4.36 -1.58 -5.76
CA ASP A 13 3.17 -1.58 -6.61
C ASP A 13 2.12 -0.60 -6.06
N ARG A 14 1.31 -0.04 -6.96
CA ARG A 14 0.15 0.80 -6.63
C ARG A 14 -0.92 0.64 -7.71
N TYR A 15 -2.12 0.29 -7.28
CA TYR A 15 -3.27 0.20 -8.17
C TYR A 15 -4.56 0.57 -7.44
N THR A 16 -5.55 0.98 -8.21
CA THR A 16 -6.90 1.29 -7.72
C THR A 16 -7.84 0.22 -8.22
N LYS A 17 -8.56 -0.44 -7.30
CA LYS A 17 -9.66 -1.32 -7.69
C LYS A 17 -10.92 -0.50 -7.91
N PRO A 18 -11.58 -0.66 -9.06
CA PRO A 18 -12.86 -0.02 -9.27
C PRO A 18 -13.88 -0.59 -8.27
N PRO A 19 -14.84 0.24 -7.83
CA PRO A 19 -15.94 -0.23 -7.02
C PRO A 19 -16.73 -1.28 -7.80
N ARG A 20 -17.12 -2.37 -7.13
CA ARG A 20 -17.88 -3.45 -7.77
C ARG A 20 -19.38 -3.14 -7.82
N TRP A 21 -19.84 -2.21 -7.00
CA TRP A 21 -21.24 -1.75 -6.92
C TRP A 21 -21.32 -0.24 -6.74
N PHE A 22 -22.45 0.36 -7.13
CA PHE A 22 -22.66 1.82 -7.10
C PHE A 22 -22.59 2.45 -5.71
N TRP A 23 -22.76 1.66 -4.65
CA TRP A 23 -22.63 2.11 -3.26
C TRP A 23 -21.22 1.91 -2.67
N GLN A 24 -20.31 1.26 -3.41
CA GLN A 24 -18.93 1.07 -2.97
C GLN A 24 -18.04 2.19 -3.48
N SER A 25 -17.04 2.54 -2.69
CA SER A 25 -15.96 3.44 -3.10
C SER A 25 -14.79 2.63 -3.67
N ALA A 26 -14.00 3.27 -4.54
CA ALA A 26 -12.82 2.65 -5.12
C ALA A 26 -11.79 2.32 -4.03
N GLU A 27 -11.20 1.12 -4.07
CA GLU A 27 -10.17 0.70 -3.12
C GLU A 27 -8.80 1.07 -3.70
N GLU A 28 -8.10 2.02 -3.08
CA GLU A 28 -6.70 2.27 -3.37
C GLU A 28 -5.85 1.23 -2.67
N VAL A 29 -4.95 0.58 -3.40
CA VAL A 29 -4.04 -0.44 -2.87
C VAL A 29 -2.60 -0.05 -3.17
N GLU A 30 -1.75 -0.16 -2.17
CA GLU A 30 -0.31 -0.04 -2.29
C GLU A 30 0.36 -1.30 -1.73
N ILE A 31 1.41 -1.76 -2.42
CA ILE A 31 2.26 -2.85 -1.93
C ILE A 31 3.62 -2.28 -1.60
N TRP A 32 4.02 -2.47 -0.36
CA TRP A 32 5.29 -2.03 0.19
C TRP A 32 6.16 -3.24 0.49
N GLN A 33 7.43 -3.17 0.11
CA GLN A 33 8.45 -4.15 0.49
C GLN A 33 9.34 -3.52 1.57
N LEU A 34 9.47 -4.21 2.69
CA LEU A 34 10.36 -3.81 3.78
C LEU A 34 11.80 -4.24 3.48
N ALA A 35 12.75 -3.64 4.21
CA ALA A 35 14.18 -3.97 4.09
C ALA A 35 14.50 -5.45 4.36
N ASP A 36 13.68 -6.15 5.15
CA ASP A 36 13.81 -7.58 5.43
C ASP A 36 13.18 -8.49 4.37
N GLY A 37 12.65 -7.91 3.29
CA GLY A 37 12.01 -8.62 2.18
C GLY A 37 10.53 -8.92 2.38
N ARG A 38 9.95 -8.71 3.57
CA ARG A 38 8.50 -8.87 3.82
C ARG A 38 7.71 -7.86 3.02
N GLN A 39 6.47 -8.24 2.67
CA GLN A 39 5.55 -7.37 1.96
C GLN A 39 4.38 -6.98 2.85
N VAL A 40 4.01 -5.70 2.78
CA VAL A 40 2.82 -5.14 3.41
C VAL A 40 1.91 -4.64 2.30
N ARG A 41 0.66 -5.07 2.33
CA ARG A 41 -0.39 -4.49 1.53
C ARG A 41 -1.12 -3.44 2.35
N ALA A 42 -1.08 -2.20 1.90
CA ALA A 42 -1.90 -1.12 2.40
C ALA A 42 -3.12 -0.96 1.47
N SER A 43 -4.33 -0.88 2.03
CA SER A 43 -5.53 -0.60 1.25
C SER A 43 -6.41 0.42 1.96
N ARG A 44 -7.00 1.36 1.22
CA ARG A 44 -8.01 2.28 1.72
C ARG A 44 -9.21 2.34 0.79
N HIS A 45 -10.41 2.39 1.35
CA HIS A 45 -11.65 2.39 0.58
C HIS A 45 -12.11 3.79 0.14
N SER A 46 -11.50 4.86 0.65
CA SER A 46 -11.71 6.23 0.18
C SER A 46 -10.57 7.12 0.66
N GLN A 47 -10.45 8.35 0.15
CA GLN A 47 -9.45 9.31 0.65
C GLN A 47 -9.69 9.73 2.11
N ALA A 48 -10.93 9.63 2.59
CA ALA A 48 -11.30 9.95 3.96
C ALA A 48 -11.18 8.75 4.93
N ALA A 49 -10.95 7.55 4.40
CA ALA A 49 -10.75 6.35 5.21
C ALA A 49 -9.27 6.17 5.57
N ASP A 50 -9.03 5.58 6.73
CA ASP A 50 -7.69 5.16 7.14
C ASP A 50 -7.16 4.02 6.27
N TRP A 51 -5.84 3.90 6.24
CA TRP A 51 -5.16 2.79 5.59
C TRP A 51 -5.28 1.53 6.45
N GLU A 52 -5.83 0.48 5.87
CA GLU A 52 -5.76 -0.87 6.43
C GLU A 52 -4.49 -1.56 5.96
N LEU A 53 -3.68 -2.07 6.90
CA LEU A 53 -2.44 -2.78 6.62
C LEU A 53 -2.63 -4.29 6.81
N ARG A 54 -2.22 -5.07 5.80
CA ARG A 54 -2.18 -6.53 5.86
C ARG A 54 -0.81 -7.07 5.46
N TRP A 55 -0.27 -7.93 6.30
CA TRP A 55 0.96 -8.68 6.02
C TRP A 55 0.68 -9.75 4.96
N ARG A 56 1.62 -9.92 4.01
CA ARG A 56 1.56 -10.94 2.97
C ARG A 56 2.68 -11.96 3.14
#